data_AF-A0A512J6K2-F1
#
_entry.id   AF-A0A512J6K2-F1
#
_cell.length_a   1.000
_cell.length_b   1.000
_cell.length_c   1.000
_cell.angle_alpha   90.00
_cell.angle_beta   90.00
_cell.angle_gamma   90.00
#
_symmetry.space_group_name_H-M   'P 1'
#
loop_
_entity.id
_entity.type
_entity.pdbx_description
1 polymer ?
#
loop_
_entity_poly.entity_id
_entity_poly.type
_entity_poly.pdbx_seq_one_letter_code
_entity_poly.pdbx_strand_id
1 'polypeptide(L)' 'MSSDAALRDVSANRLRDIVTQAVCDCLNRGSEPDTGLIHRLRIYERTARQAGLERQTIQVIASGRRLLGDRRDATSI' A
#
# COMPACT_ATOMS: atom_id res chain seq x y z
N MET A 1 23.42 14.05 4.94
CA MET A 1 22.30 13.10 4.85
C MET A 1 22.88 11.70 4.67
N SER A 2 22.46 10.71 5.46
CA SER A 2 22.99 9.34 5.37
C SER A 2 22.40 8.60 4.17
N SER A 3 23.21 7.91 3.37
CA SER A 3 22.80 7.23 2.13
C SER A 3 21.67 6.20 2.34
N ASP A 4 21.59 5.61 3.53
CA ASP A 4 20.57 4.62 3.89
C ASP A 4 19.17 5.24 3.99
N ALA A 5 19.06 6.47 4.51
CA ALA A 5 17.79 7.19 4.56
C ALA A 5 17.27 7.52 3.15
N ALA A 6 18.16 7.94 2.25
CA ALA A 6 17.80 8.23 0.86
C ALA A 6 17.33 6.97 0.11
N LEU A 7 17.97 5.82 0.35
CA LEU A 7 17.54 4.54 -0.22
C LEU A 7 16.16 4.10 0.30
N ARG A 8 15.88 4.34 1.59
CA ARG A 8 14.56 4.07 2.18
C ARG A 8 13.48 4.96 1.56
N ASP A 9 13.75 6.24 1.34
CA ASP A 9 12.84 7.17 0.67
C ASP A 9 12.54 6.74 -0.78
N VAL A 10 13.57 6.43 -1.56
CA VAL A 10 13.39 5.96 -2.94
C VAL A 10 12.56 4.68 -2.99
N SER A 11 12.81 3.76 -2.06
CA SER A 11 12.05 2.51 -1.96
C SER A 11 10.60 2.74 -1.55
N ALA A 12 10.37 3.66 -0.62
CA ALA A 12 9.03 4.06 -0.19
C ALA A 12 8.24 4.73 -1.32
N ASN A 13 8.89 5.62 -2.08
CA ASN A 13 8.30 6.27 -3.26
C ASN A 13 7.88 5.23 -4.29
N ARG A 14 8.80 4.33 -4.65
CA ARG A 14 8.53 3.27 -5.62
C ARG A 14 7.41 2.34 -5.17
N LEU A 15 7.32 2.02 -3.88
CA LEU A 15 6.23 1.22 -3.34
C LEU A 15 4.88 1.93 -3.50
N ARG A 16 4.82 3.24 -3.21
CA ARG A 16 3.60 4.04 -3.40
C ARG A 16 3.14 4.05 -4.85
N ASP A 17 4.07 4.21 -5.79
CA ASP A 17 3.76 4.22 -7.22
C ASP A 17 3.22 2.86 -7.68
N ILE A 18 3.86 1.76 -7.28
CA ILE A 18 3.43 0.39 -7.62
C ILE A 18 2.03 0.13 -7.06
N VAL A 19 1.78 0.50 -5.80
CA VAL A 19 0.47 0.32 -5.15
C VAL A 19 -0.60 1.14 -5.87
N THR A 20 -0.29 2.40 -6.19
CA THR A 20 -1.22 3.29 -6.88
C THR A 20 -1.59 2.75 -8.25
N GLN A 21 -0.59 2.35 -9.04
CA GLN A 21 -0.82 1.78 -10.36
C GLN A 21 -1.66 0.51 -10.30
N ALA A 22 -1.32 -0.42 -9.40
CA ALA A 22 -2.05 -1.69 -9.27
C ALA A 22 -3.53 -1.47 -8.87
N VAL A 23 -3.79 -0.52 -7.97
CA VAL A 23 -5.17 -0.16 -7.58
C VAL A 23 -5.91 0.49 -8.75
N CYS A 24 -5.29 1.45 -9.45
CA CYS A 24 -5.89 2.08 -10.62
C CYS A 24 -6.22 1.05 -11.72
N ASP A 25 -5.30 0.15 -12.02
CA ASP A 25 -5.51 -0.91 -13.02
C ASP A 25 -6.65 -1.85 -12.63
N CYS A 26 -6.76 -2.20 -11.34
CA CYS A 26 -7.86 -3.02 -10.84
C CYS A 26 -9.21 -2.29 -10.95
N LEU A 27 -9.26 -1.01 -10.58
CA LEU A 27 -10.48 -0.20 -10.67
C LEU A 27 -10.92 -0.01 -12.13
N ASN A 28 -9.96 0.22 -13.04
CA ASN A 28 -10.23 0.42 -14.46
C ASN A 28 -10.74 -0.84 -15.17
N ARG A 29 -10.42 -2.03 -14.67
CA ARG A 29 -10.96 -3.30 -15.20
C ARG A 29 -12.44 -3.50 -14.88
N GLY A 30 -13.03 -2.70 -13.99
CA GLY A 30 -14.47 -2.74 -13.65
C GLY A 30 -14.96 -4.09 -13.13
N SER A 31 -14.05 -4.98 -12.74
CA SER A 31 -14.35 -6.34 -12.30
C SER A 31 -14.65 -6.36 -10.80
N GLU A 32 -15.19 -7.48 -10.31
CA GLU A 32 -15.32 -7.73 -8.87
C GLU A 32 -14.01 -7.47 -8.11
N PRO A 33 -14.09 -7.13 -6.81
CA PRO A 33 -12.91 -6.88 -5.97
C PRO A 33 -11.84 -7.97 -6.14
N ASP A 34 -10.66 -7.60 -6.67
CA ASP A 34 -9.53 -8.53 -6.77
C ASP A 34 -9.06 -8.89 -5.35
N THR A 35 -9.55 -10.03 -4.88
CA THR A 35 -9.30 -10.53 -3.54
C THR A 35 -7.81 -10.84 -3.35
N GLY A 36 -7.11 -11.20 -4.44
CA GLY A 36 -5.66 -11.40 -4.46
C GLY A 36 -4.91 -10.09 -4.28
N LEU A 37 -5.31 -9.02 -4.96
CA LEU A 37 -4.72 -7.69 -4.77
C LEU A 37 -4.96 -7.17 -3.35
N ILE A 38 -6.17 -7.29 -2.81
CA ILE A 38 -6.47 -6.92 -1.42
C ILE A 38 -5.56 -7.68 -0.45
N HIS A 39 -5.37 -8.99 -0.65
CA HIS A 39 -4.47 -9.79 0.18
C HIS A 39 -3.02 -9.30 0.11
N ARG A 40 -2.51 -8.99 -1.10
CA ARG A 40 -1.15 -8.45 -1.28
C ARG A 40 -0.98 -7.11 -0.58
N LEU A 41 -1.96 -6.20 -0.71
CA LEU A 41 -1.90 -4.90 -0.03
C LEU A 41 -1.92 -5.04 1.50
N ARG A 42 -2.63 -6.03 2.06
CA ARG A 42 -2.56 -6.32 3.51
C ARG A 42 -1.16 -6.74 3.95
N ILE A 43 -0.49 -7.59 3.15
CA ILE A 43 0.89 -8.00 3.42
C ILE A 43 1.81 -6.78 3.36
N TYR A 44 1.70 -5.95 2.31
CA TYR A 44 2.51 -4.75 2.17
C TYR A 44 2.33 -3.77 3.33
N GLU A 45 1.10 -3.57 3.81
CA GLU A 45 0.85 -2.70 4.96
C GLU A 45 1.52 -3.25 6.23
N ARG A 46 1.40 -4.56 6.48
CA ARG A 46 2.04 -5.21 7.64
C ARG A 46 3.57 -5.08 7.56
N THR A 47 4.15 -5.37 6.41
CA THR A 47 5.60 -5.27 6.19
C THR A 47 6.08 -3.82 6.30
N ALA A 48 5.34 -2.85 5.75
CA ALA A 48 5.66 -1.43 5.85
C ALA A 48 5.67 -0.93 7.30
N ARG A 49 4.71 -1.38 8.12
CA ARG A 49 4.67 -1.09 9.56
C ARG A 49 5.85 -1.70 10.30
N GLN A 50 6.16 -2.97 10.05
CA GLN A 50 7.29 -3.67 10.67
C GLN A 50 8.64 -3.05 10.30
N ALA A 51 8.78 -2.57 9.07
CA ALA A 51 9.98 -1.89 8.58
C ALA A 51 10.07 -0.41 9.00
N GLY A 52 9.10 0.10 9.77
CA GLY A 52 9.05 1.49 10.21
C GLY A 52 9.06 2.48 9.04
N LEU A 53 8.36 2.15 7.95
CA LEU A 53 8.19 3.07 6.82
C LEU A 53 7.33 4.26 7.21
N GLU A 54 7.45 5.32 6.43
CA GLU A 54 6.71 6.55 6.66
C GLU A 54 5.20 6.34 6.67
N ARG A 55 4.51 7.15 7.50
CA ARG A 55 3.07 7.13 7.64
C ARG A 55 2.35 7.29 6.29
N GLN A 56 2.90 8.11 5.39
CA GLN A 56 2.31 8.33 4.06
C GLN A 56 2.24 7.03 3.25
N THR A 57 3.30 6.21 3.26
CA THR A 57 3.34 4.93 2.55
C THR A 57 2.29 3.96 3.09
N ILE A 58 2.15 3.87 4.41
CA ILE A 58 1.11 3.05 5.06
C ILE A 58 -0.28 3.55 4.67
N GLN A 59 -0.50 4.87 4.63
CA GLN A 59 -1.79 5.47 4.25
C GLN A 59 -2.16 5.20 2.79
N VAL A 60 -1.20 5.24 1.86
CA VAL A 60 -1.43 4.91 0.44
C VAL A 60 -1.92 3.46 0.32
N ILE A 61 -1.25 2.51 0.98
CA ILE A 61 -1.63 1.09 0.97
C ILE A 61 -3.02 0.90 1.58
N ALA A 62 -3.27 1.47 2.76
CA ALA A 62 -4.55 1.34 3.45
C ALA A 62 -5.71 1.97 2.63
N SER A 63 -5.46 3.08 1.94
CA SER A 63 -6.46 3.71 1.07
C SER A 63 -6.74 2.87 -0.16
N GLY A 64 -5.71 2.31 -0.81
CA GLY A 64 -5.88 1.37 -1.91
C GLY A 64 -6.75 0.18 -1.54
N ARG A 65 -6.52 -0.42 -0.37
CA ARG A 65 -7.36 -1.52 0.16
C ARG A 65 -8.83 -1.12 0.28
N ARG A 66 -9.12 0.06 0.85
CA ARG A 66 -10.49 0.55 1.02
C ARG A 66 -11.18 0.82 -0.31
N LEU A 67 -10.47 1.38 -1.29
CA LEU A 67 -10.99 1.60 -2.65
C LEU A 67 -11.38 0.28 -3.33
N LEU A 68 -10.65 -0.79 -3.05
CA LEU A 68 -10.96 -2.13 -3.54
C LEU A 68 -12.04 -2.84 -2.71
N GLY A 69 -12.68 -2.17 -1.75
CA GLY A 69 -13.78 -2.73 -0.96
C GLY A 69 -13.33 -3.54 0.27
N ASP A 70 -12.05 -3.45 0.68
CA ASP A 70 -11.61 -4.05 1.94
C ASP A 70 -12.16 -3.26 3.14
N ARG A 71 -13.24 -3.80 3.74
CA ARG A 71 -13.92 -3.22 4.91
C ARG A 71 -13.31 -3.62 6.25
N ARG A 72 -12.15 -4.30 6.26
CA ARG A 72 -11.46 -4.55 7.54
C ARG A 72 -10.88 -3.23 8.00
N ASP A 73 -11.55 -2.63 8.99
CA ASP A 73 -11.14 -1.39 9.62
C ASP A 73 -9.65 -1.45 9.95
N ALA A 74 -8.94 -0.39 9.58
CA ALA A 74 -7.58 -0.13 10.04
C ALA A 74 -7.64 0.27 11.53
N THR A 75 -8.22 -0.57 12.38
CA THR A 75 -8.27 -0.39 13.83
C THR A 75 -7.18 -1.24 14.44
N SER A 76 -5.99 -0.67 14.47
CA SER A 76 -5.06 -0.82 15.59
C SER A 76 -4.21 0.44 15.58
N ILE A 77 -4.65 1.36 16.42
CA ILE A 77 -3.92 2.53 16.89
C ILE A 77 -2.86 2.03 17.86
#